data_AF-A0A958C8Q8-F1
#
_entry.id   AF-A0A958C8Q8-F1
#
_cell.length_a   1.000
_cell.length_b   1.000
_cell.length_c   1.000
_cell.angle_alpha   90.00
_cell.angle_beta   90.00
_cell.angle_gamma   90.00
#
_symmetry.space_group_name_H-M   'P 1'
#
loop_
_entity.id
_entity.type
_entity.pdbx_description
1 polymer ?
#
loop_
_entity_poly.entity_id
_entity_poly.type
_entity_poly.pdbx_seq_one_letter_code
_entity_poly.pdbx_strand_id
1 'polypeptide(L)' 'MTETYPHQLILASGSPRRKELLARLGVEFTIDTADIDESQRPGELPETLVQRLARQKAHAVAV' A
#
# COMPACT_ATOMS: atom_id res chain seq x y z
N MET A 1 1.25 19.12 -14.79
CA MET A 1 1.69 19.93 -13.64
C MET A 1 2.03 18.92 -12.55
N THR A 2 3.30 18.53 -12.44
CA THR A 2 3.74 17.53 -11.45
C THR A 2 4.03 18.27 -10.16
N GLU A 3 3.10 18.20 -9.21
CA GLU A 3 3.31 18.69 -7.85
C GLU A 3 4.47 17.90 -7.23
N THR A 4 5.55 18.61 -6.90
CA THR A 4 6.72 17.99 -6.28
C THR A 4 6.42 17.81 -4.80
N TYR A 5 5.91 16.64 -4.42
CA TYR A 5 5.70 16.31 -3.02
C TYR A 5 7.07 16.20 -2.33
N PRO A 6 7.24 16.79 -1.12
CA PRO A 6 8.50 16.72 -0.37
C PRO A 6 8.88 15.28 0.01
N HIS A 7 7.95 14.34 -0.12
CA HIS A 7 8.14 12.91 0.11
C HIS A 7 7.72 12.10 -1.10
N GLN A 8 8.52 11.08 -1.43
CA GLN A 8 8.21 10.13 -2.48
C GLN A 8 7.00 9.27 -2.07
N LEU A 9 6.01 9.17 -2.96
CA LEU A 9 4.85 8.28 -2.75
C LEU A 9 5.23 6.84 -3.12
N ILE A 10 4.96 5.90 -2.23
CA ILE A 10 5.24 4.46 -2.43
C ILE A 10 3.91 3.68 -2.44
N LEU A 11 3.71 2.85 -3.45
CA LEU A 11 2.63 1.86 -3.51
C LEU A 11 3.12 0.52 -2.92
N ALA A 12 2.71 0.25 -1.68
CA ALA A 12 3.01 -0.98 -0.93
C ALA A 12 2.27 -2.24 -1.43
N SER A 13 2.15 -2.44 -2.76
CA SER A 13 1.33 -3.50 -3.36
C SER A 13 1.81 -3.93 -4.74
N GLY A 14 2.03 -5.23 -4.92
CA GLY A 14 2.35 -5.85 -6.21
C GLY A 14 1.16 -6.05 -7.16
N SER A 15 -0.06 -5.69 -6.76
CA SER A 15 -1.26 -5.87 -7.60
C SER A 15 -1.26 -4.95 -8.84
N PRO A 16 -1.34 -5.50 -10.07
CA PRO A 16 -1.43 -4.70 -11.30
C PRO A 16 -2.63 -3.75 -11.30
N ARG A 17 -3.78 -4.21 -10.80
CA ARG A 17 -5.00 -3.40 -10.69
C ARG A 17 -4.83 -2.19 -9.77
N ARG A 18 -4.12 -2.33 -8.64
CA ARG A 18 -3.90 -1.18 -7.74
C ARG A 18 -2.96 -0.14 -8.36
N LYS A 19 -1.94 -0.59 -9.10
CA LYS A 19 -1.07 0.28 -9.89
C LYS A 19 -1.88 1.07 -10.92
N GLU A 20 -2.74 0.41 -11.69
CA GLU A 20 -3.61 1.08 -12.68
C GLU A 20 -4.55 2.10 -12.03
N LEU A 21 -5.14 1.78 -10.87
CA LEU A 21 -6.02 2.69 -10.15
C LEU A 21 -5.28 3.93 -9.65
N LEU A 22 -4.09 3.77 -9.06
CA LEU A 22 -3.29 4.88 -8.55
C LEU A 22 -2.76 5.76 -9.69
N ALA A 23 -2.34 5.15 -10.81
CA ALA A 23 -1.87 5.87 -11.99
C ALA A 23 -2.93 6.79 -12.61
N ARG A 24 -4.23 6.45 -12.50
CA ARG A 24 -5.33 7.32 -12.96
C ARG A 24 -5.42 8.66 -12.21
N LEU A 25 -4.82 8.75 -11.02
CA LEU A 25 -4.77 10.00 -10.25
C LEU A 25 -3.71 10.97 -10.79
N GLY A 26 -2.86 10.54 -11.73
CA GLY A 26 -1.81 11.40 -12.31
C GLY A 26 -0.67 11.75 -11.34
N VAL A 27 -0.52 10.98 -10.26
CA VAL A 27 0.56 11.15 -9.27
C VAL A 27 1.75 10.26 -9.62
N GLU A 28 2.95 10.77 -9.37
CA GLU A 28 4.18 9.99 -9.46
C GLU A 28 4.32 9.12 -8.21
N PHE A 29 4.63 7.83 -8.39
CA PHE A 29 4.87 6.90 -7.28
C PHE A 29 5.83 5.78 -7.68
N THR A 30 6.50 5.20 -6.69
CA THR A 30 7.28 3.97 -6.84
C THR A 30 6.51 2.77 -6.29
N ILE A 31 6.96 1.56 -6.64
CA ILE A 31 6.38 0.32 -6.13
C ILE A 31 7.44 -0.36 -5.28
N ASP A 32 7.10 -0.62 -4.04
CA ASP A 32 7.86 -1.47 -3.13
C ASP A 32 6.86 -2.41 -2.46
N THR A 33 7.19 -3.68 -2.32
CA THR A 33 6.27 -4.68 -1.75
C THR A 33 6.89 -5.31 -0.54
N ALA A 34 6.19 -5.23 0.58
CA ALA A 34 6.57 -5.96 1.78
C ALA A 34 6.00 -7.38 1.77
N ASP A 35 6.88 -8.34 2.06
CA ASP A 35 6.49 -9.71 2.38
C ASP A 35 6.07 -9.77 3.86
N ILE A 36 4.77 -9.67 4.11
CA ILE A 36 4.18 -9.72 5.46
C ILE A 36 3.29 -10.94 5.61
N ASP A 37 3.12 -11.40 6.85
CA ASP A 37 2.11 -12.43 7.15
C ASP A 37 0.68 -11.87 7.01
N GLU A 38 0.00 -12.32 5.96
CA GLU A 38 -1.39 -11.94 5.66
C GLU A 38 -2.44 -12.82 6.34
N SER A 39 -2.02 -13.79 7.17
CA SER A 39 -2.93 -14.70 7.85
C SER A 39 -3.91 -13.96 8.77
N GLN A 40 -5.17 -14.39 8.73
CA GLN A 40 -6.21 -13.87 9.62
C GLN A 40 -5.97 -14.38 11.04
N ARG A 41 -6.06 -13.48 12.03
CA ARG A 41 -5.91 -13.86 13.44
C ARG A 41 -7.22 -14.49 13.96
N PRO A 42 -7.15 -15.37 14.98
CA PRO A 42 -8.36 -15.94 15.59
C PRO A 42 -9.32 -14.84 16.08
N GLY A 43 -10.58 -14.91 15.64
CA GLY A 43 -11.62 -13.94 16.00
C GLY A 43 -11.49 -12.57 15.33
N GLU A 44 -10.54 -12.37 14.42
CA GLU A 44 -10.38 -11.09 13.72
C GLU A 44 -11.50 -10.86 12.71
N LEU A 45 -12.16 -9.71 12.78
CA LEU A 45 -13.19 -9.33 11.83
C LEU A 45 -12.58 -8.99 10.46
N PRO A 46 -13.30 -9.22 9.34
CA PRO A 46 -12.79 -8.91 8.01
C PRO A 46 -12.32 -7.46 7.84
N GLU A 47 -13.06 -6.50 8.40
CA GLU A 47 -12.68 -5.08 8.38
C GLU A 47 -11.40 -4.79 9.17
N THR A 48 -11.22 -5.45 10.31
CA THR A 48 -10.02 -5.33 11.14
C THR A 48 -8.80 -5.92 10.44
N LEU A 49 -8.99 -7.09 9.81
CA LEU A 49 -7.96 -7.76 9.01
C LEU A 49 -7.44 -6.83 7.91
N VAL A 50 -8.33 -6.31 7.05
CA VAL A 50 -7.89 -5.50 5.90
C VAL A 50 -7.22 -4.19 6.34
N GLN A 51 -7.71 -3.56 7.42
CA GLN A 51 -7.08 -2.36 7.98
C GLN A 51 -5.69 -2.67 8.56
N ARG A 52 -5.56 -3.77 9.31
CA ARG A 52 -4.28 -4.20 9.86
C ARG A 52 -3.27 -4.48 8.76
N LEU A 53 -3.63 -5.28 7.77
CA LEU A 53 -2.73 -5.64 6.67
C LEU A 53 -2.32 -4.42 5.84
N ALA A 54 -3.26 -3.52 5.55
CA ALA A 54 -2.95 -2.28 4.83
C ALA A 54 -1.92 -1.43 5.59
N ARG A 55 -2.10 -1.28 6.91
CA ARG A 55 -1.13 -0.57 7.77
C ARG A 55 0.22 -1.27 7.81
N GLN A 56 0.24 -2.59 7.99
CA GLN A 56 1.48 -3.36 8.06
C GLN A 56 2.30 -3.25 6.77
N LYS A 57 1.65 -3.36 5.61
CA LYS A 57 2.30 -3.16 4.30
C LYS A 57 2.90 -1.77 4.18
N ALA A 58 2.14 -0.74 4.56
CA ALA A 58 2.62 0.65 4.49
C ALA A 58 3.82 0.91 5.42
N HIS A 59 3.79 0.39 6.65
CA HIS A 59 4.90 0.58 7.60
C HIS A 59 6.16 -0.16 7.18
N ALA A 60 6.03 -1.33 6.55
CA ALA A 60 7.17 -2.15 6.16
C ALA A 60 8.02 -1.52 5.04
N VAL A 61 7.45 -0.60 4.26
CA VAL A 61 8.16 0.12 3.18
C VAL A 61 8.41 1.60 3.49
N ALA A 62 7.99 2.07 4.67
CA ALA A 62 8.23 3.45 5.09
C ALA A 62 9.71 3.61 5.52
N VAL A 63 10.38 4.63 4.98
CA VAL A 63 11.81 4.92 5.20
C VAL A 63 11.99 6.32 5.79
#